data_AF-A0A7S0RR60-F1
#
_entry.id   AF-A0A7S0RR60-F1
#
_cell.length_a   1.000
_cell.length_b   1.000
_cell.length_c   1.000
_cell.angle_alpha   90.00
_cell.angle_beta   90.00
_cell.angle_gamma   90.00
#
_symmetry.space_group_name_H-M   'P 1'
#
loop_
_entity.id
_entity.type
_entity.pdbx_description
1 polymer ?
#
loop_
_entity_poly.entity_id
_entity_poly.type
_entity_poly.pdbx_seq_one_letter_code
_entity_poly.pdbx_strand_id
1 'polypeptide(L)'
;FPGLKLIVFSDRDIANQRPQVEAALDGADVFFGSLLFDYDQVEWLRERVAKIPIRLVFESALELMGQTQIGTFQMAPDGKSKGPPPAVKAVLSKFSGGKEEDKMVGYLSFLKID
;
A
#
# COMPACT_ATOMS: atom_id res chain seq x y z
N PHE A 1 -13.77 20.81 2.02
CA PHE A 1 -13.27 20.16 3.24
C PHE A 1 -12.02 20.88 3.72
N PRO A 2 -12.13 21.89 4.59
CA PRO A 2 -10.96 22.56 5.15
C PRO A 2 -10.17 21.53 5.97
N GLY A 3 -8.91 21.30 5.62
CA GLY A 3 -8.01 20.36 6.33
C GLY A 3 -7.57 19.12 5.54
N LEU A 4 -8.11 18.87 4.33
CA LEU A 4 -7.65 17.77 3.47
C LEU A 4 -6.71 18.29 2.38
N LYS A 5 -5.46 17.83 2.35
CA LYS A 5 -4.49 18.09 1.28
C LYS A 5 -4.20 16.79 0.54
N LEU A 6 -4.54 16.73 -0.75
CA LEU A 6 -4.22 15.62 -1.63
C LEU A 6 -3.05 16.01 -2.52
N ILE A 7 -2.00 15.18 -2.54
CA ILE A 7 -0.84 15.32 -3.42
C ILE A 7 -0.76 14.03 -4.24
N VAL A 8 -0.58 14.17 -5.55
CA VAL A 8 -0.59 13.04 -6.49
C VAL A 8 0.71 13.03 -7.27
N PHE A 9 1.31 11.86 -7.37
CA PHE A 9 2.51 11.60 -8.16
C PHE A 9 2.29 10.35 -9.01
N SER A 10 2.95 10.33 -10.17
CA SER A 10 3.14 9.14 -10.99
C SER A 10 4.47 8.45 -10.67
N ASP A 11 4.65 7.23 -11.15
CA ASP A 11 5.93 6.51 -11.15
C ASP A 11 7.09 7.34 -11.74
N ARG A 12 6.79 8.12 -12.79
CA ARG A 12 7.77 9.03 -13.42
C ARG A 12 8.25 10.13 -12.48
N ASP A 13 7.39 10.61 -11.58
CA ASP A 13 7.77 11.66 -10.63
C ASP A 13 8.68 11.10 -9.52
N ILE A 14 8.57 9.81 -9.20
CA ILE A 14 9.48 9.13 -8.28
C ILE A 14 10.91 9.14 -8.83
N ALA A 15 11.05 8.96 -10.15
CA ALA A 15 12.35 9.03 -10.83
C ALA A 15 12.86 10.47 -11.01
N ASN A 16 12.00 11.39 -11.46
CA ASN A 16 12.42 12.70 -11.94
C ASN A 16 12.31 13.83 -10.91
N GLN A 17 11.49 13.65 -9.86
CA GLN A 17 11.14 14.66 -8.87
C GLN A 17 11.25 14.11 -7.44
N ARG A 18 12.19 13.19 -7.24
CA ARG A 18 12.39 12.44 -5.98
C ARG A 18 12.37 13.31 -4.70
N PRO A 19 12.99 14.50 -4.65
CA PRO A 19 12.92 15.37 -3.46
C PRO A 19 11.51 15.87 -3.13
N GLN A 20 10.67 16.10 -4.15
CA GLN A 20 9.30 16.58 -3.97
C GLN A 20 8.39 15.46 -3.49
N VAL A 21 8.59 14.24 -4.02
CA VAL A 21 7.92 13.04 -3.54
C VAL A 21 8.30 12.75 -2.10
N GLU A 22 9.58 12.83 -1.75
CA GLU A 22 10.05 12.62 -0.38
C GLU A 22 9.46 13.63 0.60
N ALA A 23 9.45 14.92 0.25
CA ALA A 23 8.83 15.96 1.07
C ALA A 23 7.31 15.79 1.23
N ALA A 24 6.64 15.17 0.26
CA ALA A 24 5.22 14.88 0.36
C ALA A 24 4.91 13.63 1.18
N LEU A 25 5.81 12.65 1.18
CA LEU A 25 5.72 11.47 2.05
C LEU A 25 6.06 11.81 3.50
N ASP A 26 6.98 12.76 3.72
CA ASP A 26 7.34 13.25 5.05
C ASP A 26 6.18 14.03 5.67
N GLY A 27 5.63 13.50 6.77
CA GLY A 27 4.46 14.07 7.44
C GLY A 27 3.11 13.73 6.79
N ALA A 28 3.06 12.78 5.83
CA ALA A 28 1.80 12.27 5.33
C ALA A 28 1.07 11.42 6.37
N ASP A 29 -0.24 11.66 6.53
CA ASP A 29 -1.10 10.82 7.37
C ASP A 29 -1.54 9.54 6.65
N VAL A 30 -1.68 9.61 5.32
CA VAL A 30 -2.22 8.53 4.50
C VAL A 30 -1.44 8.41 3.19
N PHE A 31 -1.08 7.18 2.82
CA PHE A 31 -0.49 6.83 1.53
C PHE A 31 -1.40 5.90 0.73
N PHE A 32 -1.53 6.19 -0.56
CA PHE A 32 -2.13 5.30 -1.56
C PHE A 32 -1.12 5.05 -2.67
N GLY A 33 -0.90 3.79 -3.01
CA GLY A 33 -0.02 3.40 -4.12
C GLY A 33 -0.68 2.32 -4.97
N SER A 34 -0.50 2.40 -6.29
CA SER A 34 -0.94 1.36 -7.21
C SER A 34 -0.07 1.32 -8.45
N LEU A 35 0.06 0.14 -9.07
CA LEU A 35 0.79 -0.08 -10.31
C LEU A 35 2.29 0.27 -10.23
N LEU A 36 2.91 0.10 -9.05
CA LEU A 36 4.32 0.38 -8.80
C LEU A 36 5.15 -0.91 -8.86
N PHE A 37 5.96 -1.07 -9.90
CA PHE A 37 6.71 -2.31 -10.17
C PHE A 37 8.20 -2.13 -10.42
N ASP A 38 8.67 -0.90 -10.64
CA ASP A 38 10.09 -0.64 -10.84
C ASP A 38 10.86 -0.90 -9.54
N TYR A 39 11.88 -1.75 -9.61
CA TYR A 39 12.60 -2.23 -8.43
C TYR A 39 13.25 -1.08 -7.62
N ASP A 40 13.94 -0.17 -8.30
CA ASP A 40 14.65 0.94 -7.65
C ASP A 40 13.67 1.95 -7.02
N GLN A 41 12.50 2.12 -7.62
CA GLN A 41 11.42 2.93 -7.04
C GLN A 41 10.77 2.23 -5.85
N VAL A 42 10.49 0.93 -5.97
CA VAL A 42 9.86 0.11 -4.93
C VAL A 42 10.70 0.09 -3.66
N GLU A 43 11.99 -0.22 -3.76
CA GLU A 43 12.85 -0.33 -2.58
C GLU A 43 13.00 1.03 -1.87
N TRP A 44 13.12 2.11 -2.66
CA TRP A 44 13.19 3.46 -2.12
C TRP A 44 11.89 3.94 -1.46
N LEU A 45 10.73 3.59 -2.05
CA LEU A 45 9.41 3.92 -1.51
C LEU A 45 9.14 3.15 -0.22
N ARG A 46 9.52 1.87 -0.19
CA ARG A 46 9.24 0.95 0.93
C ARG A 46 9.69 1.52 2.26
N GLU A 47 10.92 2.04 2.34
CA GLU A 47 11.49 2.62 3.56
C GLU A 47 10.74 3.89 4.02
N ARG A 48 10.22 4.68 3.08
CA ARG A 48 9.56 5.96 3.37
C ARG A 48 8.10 5.75 3.75
N VAL A 49 7.40 4.93 2.98
CA VAL A 49 5.99 4.58 3.21
C VAL A 49 5.81 3.81 4.52
N ALA A 50 6.82 3.05 4.97
CA ALA A 50 6.79 2.35 6.26
C ALA A 50 6.55 3.27 7.48
N LYS A 51 6.88 4.57 7.37
CA LYS A 51 6.68 5.57 8.43
C LYS A 51 5.24 6.10 8.50
N ILE A 52 4.47 5.95 7.42
CA ILE A 52 3.12 6.50 7.28
C ILE A 52 2.12 5.56 7.98
N PRO A 53 1.26 6.07 8.89
CA PRO A 53 0.43 5.23 9.74
C PRO A 53 -0.67 4.48 8.98
N ILE A 54 -1.25 5.10 7.95
CA ILE A 54 -2.26 4.49 7.08
C ILE A 54 -1.69 4.40 5.67
N ARG A 55 -1.56 3.20 5.14
CA ARG A 55 -0.95 2.95 3.84
C ARG A 55 -1.65 1.83 3.11
N LEU A 56 -2.00 2.09 1.87
CA LEU A 56 -2.83 1.23 1.05
C LEU A 56 -2.15 1.05 -0.30
N VAL A 57 -1.62 -0.16 -0.54
CA VAL A 57 -0.88 -0.46 -1.76
C VAL A 57 -1.56 -1.62 -2.49
N PHE A 58 -1.97 -1.36 -3.73
CA PHE A 58 -2.73 -2.28 -4.57
C PHE A 58 -1.95 -2.58 -5.86
N GLU A 59 -2.15 -3.75 -6.46
CA GLU A 59 -1.62 -4.11 -7.79
C GLU A 59 -0.18 -3.60 -8.05
N SER A 60 0.75 -3.87 -7.13
CA SER A 60 2.13 -3.38 -7.16
C SER A 60 3.09 -4.52 -6.81
N ALA A 61 4.40 -4.24 -6.74
CA ALA A 61 5.39 -5.20 -6.23
C ALA A 61 5.04 -5.69 -4.82
N LEU A 62 5.31 -6.97 -4.55
CA LEU A 62 4.91 -7.65 -3.30
C LEU A 62 5.54 -6.99 -2.07
N GLU A 63 6.78 -6.54 -2.20
CA GLU A 63 7.56 -5.84 -1.19
C GLU A 63 6.88 -4.55 -0.73
N LEU A 64 6.26 -3.83 -1.67
CA LEU A 64 5.51 -2.61 -1.41
C LEU A 64 4.08 -2.90 -0.95
N MET A 65 3.42 -3.92 -1.53
CA MET A 65 2.11 -4.37 -1.08
C MET A 65 2.12 -4.83 0.38
N GLY A 66 3.20 -5.49 0.81
CA GLY A 66 3.43 -5.89 2.20
C GLY A 66 3.58 -4.72 3.16
N GLN A 67 3.72 -3.48 2.67
CA GLN A 67 3.61 -2.31 3.53
C GLN A 67 2.16 -2.02 3.93
N THR A 68 1.13 -2.50 3.22
CA THR A 68 -0.27 -2.12 3.51
C THR A 68 -0.65 -2.25 4.99
N GLN A 69 -1.13 -1.16 5.58
CA GLN A 69 -1.50 -1.06 6.98
C GLN A 69 -2.73 -0.14 7.16
N ILE A 70 -3.75 -0.64 7.85
CA ILE A 70 -4.94 0.12 8.25
C ILE A 70 -5.24 -0.17 9.73
N GLY A 71 -5.04 0.82 10.60
CA GLY A 71 -5.24 0.64 12.04
C GLY A 71 -4.33 -0.44 12.62
N THR A 72 -4.92 -1.46 13.27
CA THR A 72 -4.17 -2.61 13.80
C THR A 72 -3.91 -3.71 12.77
N PHE A 73 -4.45 -3.58 11.55
CA PHE A 73 -4.23 -4.54 10.48
C PHE A 73 -2.99 -4.16 9.69
N GLN A 74 -2.07 -5.11 9.55
CA GLN A 74 -0.90 -5.00 8.71
C GLN A 74 -0.82 -6.25 7.83
N MET A 75 -0.56 -6.04 6.53
CA MET A 75 -0.33 -7.15 5.61
C MET A 75 1.04 -7.75 5.96
N ALA A 76 1.07 -8.99 6.44
CA ALA A 76 2.33 -9.63 6.80
C ALA A 76 3.12 -9.98 5.52
N PRO A 77 4.44 -9.79 5.48
CA PRO A 77 5.28 -10.13 4.33
C PRO A 77 5.23 -11.64 3.98
N ASP A 78 5.00 -12.50 4.97
CA ASP A 78 4.85 -13.96 4.80
C ASP A 78 3.40 -14.42 4.61
N GLY A 79 2.43 -13.52 4.41
CA GLY A 79 1.01 -13.85 4.19
C GLY A 79 0.27 -14.59 5.31
N LYS A 80 0.94 -14.84 6.44
CA LYS A 80 0.37 -15.46 7.65
C LYS A 80 -0.39 -14.45 8.53
N SER A 81 -1.04 -13.43 7.95
CA SER A 81 -1.94 -12.57 8.72
C SER A 81 -3.31 -13.24 8.86
N LYS A 82 -3.86 -13.26 10.08
CA LYS A 82 -5.30 -13.50 10.28
C LYS A 82 -6.00 -12.45 9.43
N GLY A 83 -6.76 -12.88 8.42
CA GLY A 83 -7.22 -12.02 7.32
C GLY A 83 -7.86 -10.70 7.77
N PRO A 84 -8.00 -9.73 6.85
CA PRO A 84 -8.38 -8.36 7.18
C PRO A 84 -9.64 -8.30 8.04
N PRO A 85 -9.66 -7.53 9.15
CA PRO A 85 -10.85 -7.29 9.94
C PRO A 85 -12.02 -6.86 9.06
N PRO A 86 -13.28 -7.17 9.42
CA PRO A 86 -14.44 -6.89 8.56
C PRO A 86 -14.53 -5.44 8.07
N ALA A 87 -14.16 -4.47 8.91
CA ALA A 87 -14.12 -3.05 8.55
C ALA A 87 -13.01 -2.75 7.52
N VAL A 88 -11.83 -3.35 7.67
CA VAL A 88 -10.72 -3.23 6.72
C VAL A 88 -11.11 -3.86 5.39
N LYS A 89 -11.77 -5.02 5.41
CA LYS A 89 -12.30 -5.70 4.22
C LYS A 89 -13.35 -4.85 3.49
N ALA A 90 -14.24 -4.17 4.23
CA ALA A 90 -15.22 -3.26 3.65
C ALA A 90 -14.57 -2.01 3.02
N VAL A 91 -13.50 -1.48 3.62
CA VAL A 91 -12.72 -0.37 3.03
C VAL A 91 -12.00 -0.85 1.77
N LEU A 92 -11.27 -1.97 1.86
CA LEU A 92 -10.53 -2.56 0.73
C LEU A 92 -11.45 -2.86 -0.46
N SER A 93 -12.63 -3.46 -0.25
CA SER A 93 -13.60 -3.75 -1.31
C SER A 93 -14.23 -2.51 -1.97
N LYS A 94 -14.09 -1.31 -1.38
CA LYS A 94 -14.46 -0.04 -2.04
C LYS A 94 -13.36 0.49 -2.94
N PHE A 95 -12.10 0.14 -2.67
CA PHE A 95 -10.93 0.55 -3.45
C PHE A 95 -10.52 -0.49 -4.50
N SER A 96 -10.85 -1.75 -4.24
CA SER A 96 -10.50 -2.89 -5.08
C SER A 96 -11.78 -3.43 -5.72
N GLY A 97 -11.91 -3.37 -7.05
CA GLY A 97 -13.05 -3.94 -7.77
C GLY A 97 -13.19 -5.43 -7.43
N GLY A 98 -14.41 -5.95 -7.26
CA GLY A 98 -14.71 -7.23 -6.59
C GLY A 98 -13.97 -8.52 -7.02
N LYS A 99 -13.11 -8.49 -8.04
CA LYS A 99 -12.13 -9.55 -8.36
C LYS A 99 -10.86 -9.51 -7.50
N GLU A 100 -10.54 -8.38 -6.88
CA GLU A 100 -9.30 -8.15 -6.14
C GLU A 100 -9.34 -8.65 -4.70
N GLU A 101 -10.53 -8.69 -4.08
CA GLU A 101 -10.71 -9.34 -2.78
C GLU A 101 -10.40 -10.84 -2.89
N ASP A 102 -10.79 -11.47 -4.00
CA ASP A 102 -10.51 -12.87 -4.31
C ASP A 102 -9.02 -13.10 -4.57
N LYS A 103 -8.34 -12.17 -5.27
CA LYS A 103 -6.87 -12.19 -5.43
C LYS A 103 -6.15 -12.03 -4.09
N MET A 104 -6.54 -11.06 -3.26
CA MET A 104 -5.94 -10.85 -1.93
C MET A 104 -6.14 -12.05 -1.01
N VAL A 105 -7.34 -12.63 -0.99
CA VAL A 105 -7.63 -13.88 -0.27
C VAL A 105 -6.83 -15.05 -0.87
N GLY A 106 -6.71 -15.10 -2.20
CA GLY A 106 -5.88 -16.06 -2.92
C GLY A 106 -4.40 -15.98 -2.50
N TYR A 107 -3.79 -14.79 -2.49
CA TYR A 107 -2.42 -14.58 -2.05
C TYR A 107 -2.22 -14.95 -0.57
N LEU A 108 -3.15 -14.58 0.32
CA LEU A 108 -3.13 -14.99 1.73
C LEU A 108 -3.33 -16.51 1.92
N SER A 109 -3.96 -17.19 0.96
CA SER A 109 -4.18 -18.64 0.99
C SER A 109 -2.99 -19.40 0.41
N PHE A 110 -2.32 -18.87 -0.62
CA PHE A 110 -1.07 -19.39 -1.17
C PHE A 110 0.06 -19.39 -0.13
N LEU A 111 0.09 -18.38 0.74
CA LEU A 111 1.09 -18.24 1.80
C LEU A 111 0.79 -19.07 3.08
N LYS A 112 -0.38 -19.72 3.14
CA LYS A 112 -0.75 -20.66 4.23
C LYS A 112 -0.33 -22.10 3.96
N ILE A 113 0.16 -22.42 2.77
CA ILE A 113 0.63 -23.78 2.44
C ILE A 113 2.11 -23.88 2.81
N ASP A 114 2.33 -24.22 4.08
CA ASP A 114 3.42 -25.05 4.60
C ASP A 114 2.84 -25.91 5.73
#